data_AF-A0A0C1ZA58-F1
#
_entry.id   AF-A0A0C1ZA58-F1
#
_cell.length_a   1.000
_cell.length_b   1.000
_cell.length_c   1.000
_cell.angle_alpha   90.00
_cell.angle_beta   90.00
_cell.angle_gamma   90.00
#
_symmetry.space_group_name_H-M   'P 1'
#
loop_
_entity.id
_entity.type
_entity.pdbx_description
1 polymer ?
#
loop_
_entity_poly.entity_id
_entity_poly.type
_entity_poly.pdbx_seq_one_letter_code
_entity_poly.pdbx_strand_id
1 'polypeptide(L)'
;MKQHGLTPLADLDISPLSKPNFTDSKIVKKIMRYEKTGRAIVEFDKYKSKLSDYGYWFVLSTLWVSYTGWSDLRLWKRLFNSNRPSRKLSIMKPSEVRKFDQLPDSFSVYRAKREGELDCIAYTLDLEIASTWAVKRGVSEVHCYEVSKQDVLALFLRRNEHEIIVLDQSKVRFISTMKIVNDSEEADKLHGAENDVIS
;
A
#
# COMPACT_ATOMS: atom_id res chain seq x y z
N MET A 1 -31.74 -31.30 -7.26
CA MET A 1 -30.58 -30.87 -8.06
C MET A 1 -30.10 -29.53 -7.51
N LYS A 2 -28.89 -29.44 -6.96
CA LYS A 2 -28.34 -28.17 -6.49
C LYS A 2 -27.94 -27.35 -7.73
N GLN A 3 -28.61 -26.22 -7.96
CA GLN A 3 -28.15 -25.23 -8.93
C GLN A 3 -26.83 -24.66 -8.42
N HIS A 4 -25.72 -24.99 -9.07
CA HIS A 4 -24.46 -24.27 -8.90
C HIS A 4 -24.65 -22.90 -9.56
N GLY A 5 -25.11 -21.92 -8.78
CA GLY A 5 -25.17 -20.53 -9.22
C GLY A 5 -23.75 -20.06 -9.54
N LEU A 6 -23.51 -19.75 -10.81
CA LEU A 6 -22.32 -19.01 -11.22
C LEU A 6 -22.34 -17.68 -10.47
N THR A 7 -21.30 -17.39 -9.69
CA THR A 7 -21.14 -16.09 -9.04
C THR A 7 -21.21 -15.01 -10.12
N PRO A 8 -22.12 -14.03 -10.02
CA PRO A 8 -22.18 -12.91 -10.96
C PRO A 8 -20.79 -12.30 -11.18
N LEU A 9 -20.46 -11.92 -12.41
CA LEU A 9 -19.19 -11.25 -12.73
C LEU A 9 -18.95 -9.98 -11.88
N ALA A 10 -20.03 -9.35 -11.39
CA ALA A 10 -20.00 -8.22 -10.48
C ALA A 10 -19.40 -8.55 -9.09
N ASP A 11 -19.45 -9.83 -8.70
CA ASP A 11 -18.92 -10.33 -7.43
C ASP A 11 -17.46 -10.81 -7.57
N LEU A 12 -16.95 -10.92 -8.81
CA LEU A 12 -15.55 -11.19 -9.05
C LEU A 12 -14.77 -9.87 -8.96
N ASP A 13 -13.74 -9.84 -8.12
CA ASP A 13 -12.87 -8.66 -7.95
C ASP A 13 -11.85 -8.53 -9.11
N ILE A 14 -12.38 -8.51 -10.32
CA ILE A 14 -11.67 -8.48 -11.60
C ILE A 14 -12.05 -7.18 -12.32
N SER A 15 -11.05 -6.41 -12.74
CA SER A 15 -11.27 -5.15 -13.45
C SER A 15 -12.08 -5.37 -14.74
N PRO A 16 -13.03 -4.48 -15.08
CA PRO A 16 -13.76 -4.54 -16.35
C PRO A 16 -12.85 -4.32 -17.57
N LEU A 17 -11.64 -3.80 -17.37
CA LEU A 17 -10.64 -3.61 -18.42
C LEU A 17 -9.77 -4.85 -18.64
N SER A 18 -9.91 -5.87 -17.78
CA SER A 18 -9.18 -7.12 -17.91
C SER A 18 -9.61 -7.86 -19.17
N LYS A 19 -8.66 -8.01 -20.10
CA LYS A 19 -8.85 -8.79 -21.33
C LYS A 19 -7.64 -9.70 -21.54
N PRO A 20 -7.84 -10.93 -22.03
CA PRO A 20 -6.72 -11.79 -22.41
C PRO A 20 -5.79 -11.06 -23.39
N ASN A 21 -4.50 -11.01 -23.08
CA ASN A 21 -3.48 -10.42 -23.93
C ASN A 21 -2.23 -11.30 -23.89
N PHE A 22 -1.92 -11.94 -25.02
CA PHE A 22 -0.82 -12.89 -25.12
C PHE A 22 0.55 -12.27 -24.85
N THR A 23 0.77 -11.04 -25.34
CA THR A 23 2.01 -10.29 -25.14
C THR A 23 2.20 -9.97 -23.66
N ASP A 24 1.16 -9.45 -23.01
CA ASP A 24 1.18 -9.19 -21.58
C ASP A 24 1.47 -10.47 -20.81
N SER A 25 0.72 -11.55 -21.05
CA SER A 25 0.93 -12.84 -20.36
C SER A 25 2.36 -13.35 -20.49
N LYS A 26 2.98 -13.25 -21.66
CA LYS A 26 4.38 -13.66 -21.89
C LYS A 26 5.36 -12.79 -21.11
N ILE A 27 5.13 -11.48 -21.04
CA ILE A 27 5.97 -10.53 -20.30
C ILE A 27 5.80 -10.72 -18.79
N VAL A 28 4.55 -10.76 -18.31
CA VAL A 28 4.21 -11.00 -16.90
C VAL A 28 4.87 -12.29 -16.42
N LYS A 29 4.79 -13.39 -17.18
CA LYS A 29 5.47 -14.66 -16.82
C LYS A 29 6.98 -14.52 -16.66
N LYS A 30 7.64 -13.58 -17.35
CA LYS A 30 9.08 -13.31 -17.16
C LYS A 30 9.33 -12.51 -15.89
N ILE A 31 8.54 -11.46 -15.65
CA ILE A 31 8.66 -10.57 -14.49
C ILE A 31 8.37 -11.34 -13.19
N MET A 32 7.30 -12.14 -13.16
CA MET A 32 6.87 -12.90 -11.98
C MET A 32 7.87 -13.95 -11.51
N ARG A 33 8.87 -14.32 -12.32
CA ARG A 33 9.98 -15.18 -11.86
C ARG A 33 10.80 -14.55 -10.73
N TYR A 34 10.74 -13.23 -10.61
CA TYR A 34 11.45 -12.45 -9.61
C TYR A 34 10.50 -11.84 -8.58
N GLU A 35 9.23 -12.25 -8.55
CA GLU A 35 8.24 -11.76 -7.59
C GLU A 35 8.80 -11.81 -6.15
N LYS A 36 8.39 -10.86 -5.31
CA LYS A 36 8.86 -10.71 -3.93
C LYS A 36 10.35 -10.38 -3.80
N THR A 37 10.99 -9.95 -4.88
CA THR A 37 12.36 -9.40 -4.86
C THR A 37 12.39 -8.02 -5.52
N GLY A 38 13.35 -7.18 -5.13
CA GLY A 38 13.59 -5.89 -5.78
C GLY A 38 13.96 -6.01 -7.26
N ARG A 39 14.35 -7.20 -7.75
CA ARG A 39 14.62 -7.44 -9.17
C ARG A 39 13.36 -7.42 -10.02
N ALA A 40 12.18 -7.75 -9.48
CA ALA A 40 10.96 -7.74 -10.26
C ALA A 40 10.63 -6.36 -10.84
N ILE A 41 10.80 -5.30 -10.05
CA ILE A 41 10.50 -3.94 -10.52
C ILE A 41 11.52 -3.46 -11.57
N VAL A 42 12.78 -3.91 -11.48
CA VAL A 42 13.80 -3.67 -12.49
C VAL A 42 13.46 -4.39 -13.80
N GLU A 43 13.01 -5.65 -13.74
CA GLU A 43 12.56 -6.37 -14.93
C GLU A 43 11.29 -5.76 -15.52
N PHE A 44 10.35 -5.33 -14.68
CA PHE A 44 9.18 -4.58 -15.14
C PHE A 44 9.60 -3.33 -15.92
N ASP A 45 10.53 -2.52 -15.39
CA ASP A 45 10.99 -1.29 -16.03
C ASP A 45 11.59 -1.53 -17.43
N LYS A 46 12.26 -2.68 -17.64
CA LYS A 46 12.80 -3.10 -18.95
C LYS A 46 11.70 -3.42 -19.97
N TYR A 47 10.63 -4.07 -19.55
CA TYR A 47 9.57 -4.54 -20.46
C TYR A 47 8.35 -3.63 -20.53
N LYS A 48 8.25 -2.62 -19.66
CA LYS A 48 7.06 -1.79 -19.46
C LYS A 48 6.46 -1.17 -20.73
N SER A 49 7.27 -0.85 -21.74
CA SER A 49 6.81 -0.24 -22.99
C SER A 49 6.03 -1.22 -23.87
N LYS A 50 6.23 -2.53 -23.68
CA LYS A 50 5.59 -3.61 -24.44
C LYS A 50 4.28 -4.11 -23.81
N LEU A 51 3.95 -3.63 -22.61
CA LEU A 51 2.69 -3.95 -21.93
C LEU A 51 1.56 -3.06 -22.47
N SER A 52 0.35 -3.63 -22.53
CA SER A 52 -0.87 -2.82 -22.63
C SER A 52 -1.00 -1.88 -21.44
N ASP A 53 -1.87 -0.86 -21.54
CA ASP A 53 -2.09 0.07 -20.43
C ASP A 53 -2.64 -0.63 -19.19
N TYR A 54 -3.59 -1.56 -19.38
CA TYR A 54 -4.08 -2.39 -18.29
C TYR A 54 -2.96 -3.26 -17.71
N GLY A 55 -2.22 -3.96 -18.55
CA GLY A 55 -1.11 -4.82 -18.14
C GLY A 55 -0.02 -4.06 -17.38
N TYR A 56 0.30 -2.84 -17.80
CA TYR A 56 1.23 -1.96 -17.12
C TYR A 56 0.79 -1.70 -15.66
N TRP A 57 -0.43 -1.18 -15.48
CA TRP A 57 -0.92 -0.78 -14.17
C TRP A 57 -1.16 -1.98 -13.26
N PHE A 58 -1.75 -3.05 -13.80
CA PHE A 58 -2.03 -4.27 -13.06
C PHE A 58 -0.75 -4.94 -12.54
N VAL A 59 0.27 -5.05 -13.39
CA VAL A 59 1.54 -5.65 -12.97
C VAL A 59 2.27 -4.74 -11.99
N LEU A 60 2.28 -3.42 -12.22
CA LEU A 60 2.93 -2.47 -11.31
C LEU A 60 2.34 -2.56 -9.89
N SER A 61 1.01 -2.59 -9.76
CA SER A 61 0.36 -2.72 -8.45
C SER A 61 0.56 -4.10 -7.82
N THR A 62 0.60 -5.15 -8.64
CA THR A 62 0.91 -6.51 -8.18
C THR A 62 2.34 -6.60 -7.61
N LEU A 63 3.31 -5.96 -8.27
CA LEU A 63 4.69 -5.93 -7.78
C LEU A 63 4.83 -5.12 -6.50
N TRP A 64 4.16 -3.98 -6.42
CA TRP A 64 4.13 -3.16 -5.22
C TRP A 64 3.61 -3.95 -4.01
N VAL A 65 2.46 -4.61 -4.17
CA VAL A 65 1.83 -5.40 -3.10
C VAL A 65 2.57 -6.70 -2.81
N SER A 66 3.30 -7.30 -3.75
CA SER A 66 4.01 -8.56 -3.50
C SER A 66 5.35 -8.37 -2.78
N TYR A 67 5.93 -7.17 -2.78
CA TYR A 67 7.25 -6.91 -2.23
C TYR A 67 7.23 -5.96 -1.03
N THR A 68 7.75 -6.42 0.11
CA THR A 68 7.84 -5.62 1.37
C THR A 68 9.27 -5.20 1.71
N GLY A 69 10.24 -5.51 0.84
CA GLY A 69 11.66 -5.22 1.07
C GLY A 69 12.10 -3.84 0.59
N TRP A 70 13.41 -3.58 0.67
CA TRP A 70 13.99 -2.30 0.26
C TRP A 70 14.16 -2.25 -1.27
N SER A 71 13.64 -1.20 -1.89
CA SER A 71 13.83 -0.93 -3.32
C SER A 71 13.91 0.58 -3.58
N ASP A 72 14.43 0.93 -4.74
CA ASP A 72 14.61 2.32 -5.14
C ASP A 72 13.26 3.06 -5.24
N LEU A 73 13.00 3.93 -4.27
CA LEU A 73 11.78 4.76 -4.23
C LEU A 73 11.67 5.68 -5.45
N ARG A 74 12.80 6.14 -6.01
CA ARG A 74 12.79 7.00 -7.22
C ARG A 74 12.29 6.23 -8.44
N LEU A 75 12.70 4.97 -8.57
CA LEU A 75 12.19 4.07 -9.61
C LEU A 75 10.67 3.90 -9.47
N TRP A 76 10.16 3.63 -8.27
CA TRP A 76 8.72 3.50 -8.04
C TRP A 76 7.96 4.78 -8.37
N LYS A 77 8.40 5.93 -7.86
CA LYS A 77 7.79 7.24 -8.18
C LYS A 77 7.72 7.47 -9.68
N ARG A 78 8.81 7.23 -10.41
CA ARG A 78 8.86 7.38 -11.87
C ARG A 78 7.85 6.47 -12.57
N LEU A 79 7.71 5.22 -12.14
CA LEU A 79 6.79 4.26 -12.74
C LEU A 79 5.33 4.62 -12.43
N PHE A 80 5.01 4.94 -11.18
CA PHE A 80 3.66 5.37 -10.82
C PHE A 80 3.25 6.69 -11.49
N ASN A 81 4.20 7.57 -11.82
CA ASN A 81 3.95 8.82 -12.52
C ASN A 81 3.75 8.69 -14.04
N SER A 82 3.60 7.47 -14.56
CA SER A 82 3.26 7.22 -15.96
C SER A 82 1.92 7.87 -16.35
N ASN A 83 1.84 8.42 -17.57
CA ASN A 83 0.64 9.06 -18.13
C ASN A 83 -0.31 8.09 -18.86
N ARG A 84 -0.09 6.78 -18.73
CA ARG A 84 -0.93 5.77 -19.38
C ARG A 84 -2.40 5.88 -18.91
N PRO A 85 -3.37 5.73 -19.81
CA PRO A 85 -4.78 5.94 -19.50
C PRO A 85 -5.33 4.89 -18.53
N SER A 86 -6.55 5.15 -18.05
CA SER A 86 -7.34 4.21 -17.25
C SER A 86 -6.66 3.71 -15.96
N ARG A 87 -5.75 4.51 -15.39
CA ARG A 87 -4.97 4.17 -14.19
C ARG A 87 -5.85 3.66 -13.05
N LYS A 88 -6.85 4.45 -12.65
CA LYS A 88 -7.74 4.14 -11.51
C LYS A 88 -8.35 2.73 -11.60
N LEU A 89 -8.91 2.38 -12.76
CA LEU A 89 -9.57 1.08 -12.98
C LEU A 89 -8.61 -0.08 -13.25
N SER A 90 -7.33 0.20 -13.50
CA SER A 90 -6.33 -0.80 -13.88
C SER A 90 -5.35 -1.11 -12.75
N ILE A 91 -5.04 -0.12 -11.91
CA ILE A 91 -4.07 -0.25 -10.81
C ILE A 91 -4.72 -0.80 -9.55
N MET A 92 -5.97 -0.42 -9.30
CA MET A 92 -6.79 -0.88 -8.19
C MET A 92 -7.75 -1.98 -8.65
N LYS A 93 -8.09 -2.85 -7.71
CA LYS A 93 -9.20 -3.80 -7.84
C LYS A 93 -10.55 -3.08 -7.82
N PRO A 94 -11.61 -3.65 -8.43
CA PRO A 94 -12.95 -3.09 -8.34
C PRO A 94 -13.42 -2.78 -6.91
N SER A 95 -13.13 -3.66 -5.95
CA SER A 95 -13.42 -3.46 -4.53
C SER A 95 -12.67 -2.24 -3.95
N GLU A 96 -11.38 -2.12 -4.26
CA GLU A 96 -10.52 -0.99 -3.89
C GLU A 96 -11.04 0.32 -4.49
N VAL A 97 -11.46 0.32 -5.77
CA VAL A 97 -12.08 1.48 -6.44
C VAL A 97 -13.35 1.92 -5.73
N ARG A 98 -14.27 0.98 -5.43
CA ARG A 98 -15.51 1.29 -4.71
C ARG A 98 -15.24 1.89 -3.35
N LYS A 99 -14.27 1.35 -2.60
CA LYS A 99 -13.90 1.87 -1.28
C LYS A 99 -13.24 3.25 -1.39
N PHE A 100 -12.37 3.45 -2.37
CA PHE A 100 -11.73 4.73 -2.63
C PHE A 100 -12.76 5.82 -2.96
N ASP A 101 -13.78 5.49 -3.74
CA ASP A 101 -14.84 6.44 -4.13
C ASP A 101 -15.76 6.83 -2.98
N GLN A 102 -15.82 6.00 -1.94
CA GLN A 102 -16.53 6.30 -0.69
C GLN A 102 -15.72 7.16 0.29
N LEU A 103 -14.43 7.39 0.04
CA LEU A 103 -13.63 8.25 0.90
C LEU A 103 -14.11 9.71 0.79
N PRO A 104 -14.09 10.47 1.89
CA PRO A 104 -14.35 11.92 1.85
C PRO A 104 -13.28 12.63 1.01
N ASP A 105 -13.52 13.90 0.68
CA ASP A 105 -12.61 14.68 -0.17
C ASP A 105 -11.26 15.00 0.51
N SER A 106 -11.24 14.95 1.85
CA SER A 106 -10.05 15.01 2.70
C SER A 106 -10.18 13.99 3.83
N PHE A 107 -9.10 13.30 4.17
CA PHE A 107 -9.07 12.31 5.26
C PHE A 107 -7.68 12.16 5.88
N SER A 108 -7.66 11.57 7.08
CA SER A 108 -6.42 11.26 7.79
C SER A 108 -5.76 9.99 7.26
N VAL A 109 -4.43 10.02 7.18
CA VAL A 109 -3.57 8.87 6.90
C VAL A 109 -2.42 8.82 7.89
N TYR A 110 -1.91 7.62 8.13
CA TYR A 110 -0.94 7.33 9.18
C TYR A 110 0.33 6.69 8.61
N ARG A 111 1.46 6.96 9.27
CA ARG A 111 2.74 6.36 8.91
C ARG A 111 3.68 6.28 10.12
N ALA A 112 4.21 5.08 10.34
CA ALA A 112 5.40 4.85 11.16
C ALA A 112 6.66 5.13 10.33
N LYS A 113 7.32 6.26 10.57
CA LYS A 113 8.56 6.62 9.87
C LYS A 113 9.74 5.88 10.48
N ARG A 114 10.72 5.49 9.65
CA ARG A 114 12.02 5.04 10.16
C ARG A 114 12.87 6.24 10.54
N GLU A 115 13.81 6.06 11.45
CA GLU A 115 14.83 7.07 11.72
C GLU A 115 15.57 7.45 10.43
N GLY A 116 15.70 8.75 10.17
CA GLY A 116 16.29 9.26 8.93
C GLY A 116 15.44 9.08 7.65
N GLU A 117 14.19 8.60 7.73
CA GLU A 117 13.31 8.50 6.55
C GLU A 117 12.87 9.89 6.08
N LEU A 118 13.53 10.37 5.01
CA LEU A 118 13.26 11.68 4.42
C LEU A 118 12.06 11.67 3.47
N ASP A 119 11.78 10.54 2.83
CA ASP A 119 10.80 10.42 1.75
C ASP A 119 10.02 9.10 1.85
N CYS A 120 8.71 9.16 1.60
CA CYS A 120 7.82 8.01 1.51
C CYS A 120 6.64 8.32 0.59
N ILE A 121 6.01 7.27 0.05
CA ILE A 121 4.79 7.41 -0.77
C ILE A 121 3.62 6.59 -0.25
N ALA A 122 3.83 5.81 0.80
CA ALA A 122 2.86 4.86 1.31
C ALA A 122 2.47 5.20 2.73
N TYR A 123 1.17 5.36 2.91
CA TYR A 123 0.51 5.64 4.17
C TYR A 123 -0.61 4.60 4.37
N THR A 124 -1.21 4.56 5.54
CA THR A 124 -2.37 3.70 5.81
C THR A 124 -3.55 4.53 6.30
N LEU A 125 -4.77 4.15 5.93
CA LEU A 125 -6.00 4.69 6.53
C LEU A 125 -6.22 4.18 7.97
N ASP A 126 -5.50 3.14 8.35
CA ASP A 126 -5.68 2.39 9.58
C ASP A 126 -4.54 2.66 10.55
N LEU A 127 -4.88 3.28 11.69
CA LEU A 127 -3.95 3.61 12.75
C LEU A 127 -3.35 2.36 13.40
N GLU A 128 -4.13 1.30 13.63
CA GLU A 128 -3.65 0.07 14.27
C GLU A 128 -2.58 -0.62 13.41
N ILE A 129 -2.77 -0.58 12.09
CA ILE A 129 -1.77 -1.06 11.13
C ILE A 129 -0.49 -0.22 11.21
N ALA A 130 -0.60 1.11 11.27
CA ALA A 130 0.56 1.98 11.45
C ALA A 130 1.29 1.68 12.76
N SER A 131 0.55 1.44 13.83
CA SER A 131 1.09 1.12 15.15
C SER A 131 1.84 -0.21 15.16
N THR A 132 1.26 -1.25 14.57
CA THR A 132 1.93 -2.56 14.38
C THR A 132 3.25 -2.40 13.63
N TRP A 133 3.26 -1.54 12.62
CA TRP A 133 4.43 -1.26 11.81
C TRP A 133 5.50 -0.42 12.52
N ALA A 134 5.11 0.41 13.47
CA ALA A 134 6.03 1.15 14.33
C ALA A 134 6.72 0.22 15.32
N VAL A 135 5.97 -0.65 16.01
CA VAL A 135 6.53 -1.69 16.90
C VAL A 135 7.52 -2.58 16.14
N LYS A 136 7.14 -3.09 14.96
CA LYS A 136 8.02 -3.91 14.11
C LYS A 136 9.31 -3.19 13.65
N ARG A 137 9.29 -1.85 13.60
CA ARG A 137 10.45 -1.02 13.21
C ARG A 137 11.26 -0.54 14.43
N GLY A 138 10.81 -0.81 15.66
CA GLY A 138 11.44 -0.30 16.86
C GLY A 138 11.28 1.21 17.04
N VAL A 139 10.21 1.80 16.49
CA VAL A 139 9.89 3.23 16.66
C VAL A 139 8.68 3.39 17.58
N SER A 140 8.69 4.42 18.42
CA SER A 140 7.65 4.68 19.42
C SER A 140 6.59 5.67 18.94
N GLU A 141 6.61 6.06 17.67
CA GLU A 141 5.77 7.14 17.15
C GLU A 141 5.12 6.79 15.81
N VAL A 142 3.85 7.18 15.67
CA VAL A 142 3.09 7.18 14.42
C VAL A 142 2.71 8.61 14.09
N HIS A 143 3.03 9.02 12.86
CA HIS A 143 2.70 10.34 12.37
C HIS A 143 1.34 10.31 11.69
N CYS A 144 0.49 11.28 12.01
CA CYS A 144 -0.80 11.53 11.40
C CYS A 144 -0.69 12.68 10.40
N TYR A 145 -1.31 12.49 9.25
CA TYR A 145 -1.36 13.46 8.18
C TYR A 145 -2.77 13.60 7.62
N GLU A 146 -3.04 14.74 6.99
CA GLU A 146 -4.21 14.95 6.15
C GLU A 146 -3.81 14.89 4.68
N VAL A 147 -4.65 14.30 3.84
CA VAL A 147 -4.48 14.29 2.38
C VAL A 147 -5.82 14.51 1.68
N SER A 148 -5.80 15.23 0.56
CA SER A 148 -6.97 15.31 -0.32
C SER A 148 -7.06 14.08 -1.23
N LYS A 149 -8.29 13.55 -1.40
CA LYS A 149 -8.57 12.41 -2.28
C LYS A 149 -8.07 12.61 -3.72
N GLN A 150 -8.05 13.85 -4.22
CA GLN A 150 -7.57 14.16 -5.57
C GLN A 150 -6.05 13.96 -5.75
N ASP A 151 -5.28 14.06 -4.67
CA ASP A 151 -3.82 13.90 -4.68
C ASP A 151 -3.40 12.44 -4.46
N VAL A 152 -4.36 11.55 -4.16
CA VAL A 152 -4.12 10.12 -3.97
C VAL A 152 -4.09 9.38 -5.30
N LEU A 153 -3.05 8.57 -5.47
CA LEU A 153 -2.85 7.77 -6.67
C LEU A 153 -3.64 6.45 -6.64
N ALA A 154 -3.66 5.77 -5.49
CA ALA A 154 -4.35 4.50 -5.31
C ALA A 154 -4.62 4.19 -3.83
N LEU A 155 -5.62 3.33 -3.61
CA LEU A 155 -5.87 2.61 -2.38
C LEU A 155 -5.66 1.11 -2.65
N PHE A 156 -4.86 0.45 -1.82
CA PHE A 156 -4.69 -1.00 -1.84
C PHE A 156 -5.23 -1.62 -0.56
N LEU A 157 -6.13 -2.60 -0.73
CA LEU A 157 -6.79 -3.32 0.36
C LEU A 157 -6.28 -4.77 0.53
N ARG A 158 -5.20 -5.08 -0.19
CA ARG A 158 -4.60 -6.41 -0.24
C ARG A 158 -3.68 -6.61 0.96
N ARG A 159 -3.56 -7.85 1.44
CA ARG A 159 -2.79 -8.24 2.65
C ARG A 159 -3.37 -7.71 3.97
N ASN A 160 -4.68 -7.46 4.03
CA ASN A 160 -5.35 -6.83 5.19
C ASN A 160 -4.73 -5.46 5.56
N GLU A 161 -4.15 -4.78 4.58
CA GLU A 161 -3.69 -3.40 4.73
C GLU A 161 -4.71 -2.42 4.13
N HIS A 162 -4.67 -1.17 4.57
CA HIS A 162 -5.47 -0.08 4.01
C HIS A 162 -4.53 0.99 3.43
N GLU A 163 -3.70 0.60 2.48
CA GLU A 163 -2.57 1.39 2.00
C GLU A 163 -2.99 2.47 1.00
N ILE A 164 -2.59 3.71 1.26
CA ILE A 164 -2.80 4.88 0.41
C ILE A 164 -1.47 5.28 -0.23
N ILE A 165 -1.46 5.44 -1.55
CA ILE A 165 -0.28 5.88 -2.31
C ILE A 165 -0.41 7.36 -2.68
N VAL A 166 0.55 8.17 -2.26
CA VAL A 166 0.69 9.59 -2.61
C VAL A 166 2.10 9.84 -3.10
N LEU A 167 2.27 10.27 -4.36
CA LEU A 167 3.62 10.41 -4.94
C LEU A 167 4.35 11.67 -4.50
N ASP A 168 3.60 12.74 -4.30
CA ASP A 168 4.10 14.05 -3.91
C ASP A 168 3.83 14.26 -2.42
N GLN A 169 4.90 14.13 -1.61
CA GLN A 169 4.83 14.28 -0.16
C GLN A 169 4.36 15.69 0.26
N SER A 170 4.52 16.71 -0.59
CA SER A 170 4.01 18.07 -0.29
C SER A 170 2.48 18.13 -0.24
N LYS A 171 1.79 17.11 -0.78
CA LYS A 171 0.33 16.96 -0.72
C LYS A 171 -0.18 16.33 0.57
N VAL A 172 0.72 15.91 1.45
CA VAL A 172 0.40 15.23 2.69
C VAL A 172 0.77 16.14 3.85
N ARG A 173 -0.24 16.76 4.47
CA ARG A 173 -0.05 17.78 5.50
C ARG A 173 0.05 17.12 6.88
N PHE A 174 1.16 17.32 7.57
CA PHE A 174 1.31 16.82 8.94
C PHE A 174 0.27 17.44 9.87
N ILE A 175 -0.36 16.61 10.72
CA ILE A 175 -1.32 17.04 11.74
C ILE A 175 -0.71 16.90 13.13
N SER A 176 -0.27 15.69 13.47
CA SER A 176 0.19 15.36 14.82
C SER A 176 1.03 14.09 14.84
N THR A 177 1.68 13.84 15.97
CA THR A 177 2.36 12.58 16.27
C THR A 177 1.64 11.89 17.43
N MET A 178 1.48 10.58 17.33
CA MET A 178 0.95 9.73 18.38
C MET A 178 2.06 8.84 18.91
N LYS A 179 2.23 8.83 20.24
CA LYS A 179 3.13 7.88 20.89
C LYS A 179 2.45 6.53 21.00
N ILE A 180 3.21 5.48 20.70
CA ILE A 180 2.80 4.11 20.98
C ILE A 180 3.35 3.77 22.35
N VAL A 181 2.42 3.51 23.28
CA VAL A 181 2.78 2.86 24.53
C VAL A 181 2.98 1.39 24.20
N ASN A 182 4.20 0.89 24.37
CA ASN A 182 4.39 -0.56 24.40
C ASN A 182 3.85 -1.03 25.75
N ASP A 183 2.88 -1.94 25.75
CA ASP A 183 2.34 -2.56 26.98
C ASP A 183 3.43 -3.21 27.85
N SER A 184 4.63 -3.47 27.30
CA SER A 184 5.79 -3.92 28.08
C SER A 184 6.34 -2.86 29.04
N GLU A 185 6.23 -1.56 28.74
CA GLU A 185 6.64 -0.48 29.66
C GLU A 185 5.63 -0.26 30.80
N GLU A 186 4.35 -0.59 30.60
CA GLU A 186 3.37 -0.58 31.70
C GLU A 186 3.54 -1.79 32.61
N ALA A 187 3.87 -2.96 32.07
CA ALA A 187 4.18 -4.15 32.88
C ALA A 187 5.39 -3.93 33.81
N ASP A 188 6.46 -3.28 33.31
CA ASP A 188 7.64 -2.95 34.13
C ASP A 188 7.36 -1.85 35.16
N LYS A 189 6.44 -0.90 34.89
CA LYS A 189 6.00 0.11 35.86
C LYS A 189 5.11 -0.46 36.97
N LEU A 190 4.30 -1.48 36.67
CA LEU A 190 3.53 -2.19 37.71
C LEU A 190 4.43 -3.06 38.61
N HIS A 191 5.47 -3.71 38.07
CA HIS A 191 6.42 -4.50 38.89
C HIS A 191 7.43 -3.65 39.67
N GLY A 192 7.74 -2.44 39.22
CA GLY A 192 8.59 -1.50 39.97
C GLY A 192 7.91 -0.87 41.20
N ALA A 193 6.57 -0.77 41.20
CA ALA A 193 5.82 -0.16 42.30
C ALA A 193 5.49 -1.13 43.45
N GLU A 194 5.55 -2.45 43.22
CA GLU A 194 5.29 -3.46 44.28
C GLU A 194 6.51 -3.74 45.17
N ASN A 195 7.73 -3.34 44.76
CA ASN A 195 8.95 -3.57 45.53
C ASN A 195 9.33 -2.42 46.50
N ASP A 196 8.64 -1.28 46.46
CA ASP A 196 8.92 -0.11 47.30
C ASP A 196 7.95 0.05 48.50
N VAL A 197 7.08 -0.94 48.75
CA VAL A 197 6.11 -0.90 49.87
C VAL A 197 6.49 -1.82 51.04
N ILE A 198 7.64 -2.51 50.97
CA ILE A 198 8.16 -3.29 52.09
C ILE A 198 9.62 -2.89 52.37
N SER A 199 9.78 -1.77 53.07
CA SER A 199 11.00 -1.42 53.81
C SER A 199 10.62 -1.03 55.23
#